data_AF-A0A9E2UWM9-F1
#
_entry.id   AF-A0A9E2UWM9-F1
#
_cell.length_a   1.000
_cell.length_b   1.000
_cell.length_c   1.000
_cell.angle_alpha   90.00
_cell.angle_beta   90.00
_cell.angle_gamma   90.00
#
_symmetry.space_group_name_H-M   'P 1'
#
loop_
_entity.id
_entity.type
_entity.pdbx_description
1 polymer ?
#
loop_
_entity_poly.entity_id
_entity_poly.type
_entity_poly.pdbx_seq_one_letter_code
_entity_poly.pdbx_strand_id
1 'polypeptide(L)'
;MYKGLVVDKGIIAADPHFSEGCIFCHKGDQKAQDRKVAHKGMIKRPSDDVKICVPCHEDITKTYATALHYTSAGQKHGVAGRFSPAERKLFDEKVFEQSC
;
A
#
# COMPACT_ATOMS: atom_id res chain seq x y z
N MET A 1 -2.08 14.36 -26.82
CA MET A 1 -2.92 14.25 -25.61
C MET A 1 -2.27 13.28 -24.64
N TYR A 2 -1.83 13.76 -23.48
CA TYR A 2 -1.25 12.91 -22.44
C TYR A 2 -2.37 12.03 -21.88
N LYS A 3 -2.37 10.72 -22.17
CA LYS A 3 -3.32 9.76 -21.59
C LYS A 3 -2.92 9.56 -20.12
N GLY A 4 -3.30 10.50 -19.26
CA GLY A 4 -2.91 10.54 -17.85
C GLY A 4 -3.53 9.44 -16.97
N LEU A 5 -4.32 8.54 -17.54
CA LEU A 5 -4.92 7.41 -16.83
C LEU A 5 -4.42 6.12 -17.47
N VAL A 6 -3.60 5.38 -16.72
CA VAL A 6 -3.23 3.98 -16.98
C VAL A 6 -4.29 3.00 -16.45
N VAL A 7 -5.47 3.51 -16.07
CA VAL A 7 -6.61 2.74 -15.58
C VAL A 7 -7.68 2.70 -16.66
N ASP A 8 -8.20 1.51 -16.94
CA ASP A 8 -9.28 1.32 -17.89
C ASP A 8 -10.55 2.08 -17.45
N LYS A 9 -11.22 2.75 -18.40
CA LYS A 9 -12.39 3.59 -18.09
C LYS A 9 -13.61 2.78 -17.65
N GLY A 10 -13.73 1.53 -18.10
CA GLY A 10 -14.79 0.62 -17.66
C GLY A 10 -14.62 0.25 -16.20
N ILE A 11 -13.38 0.11 -15.72
CA ILE A 11 -13.09 -0.16 -14.30
C ILE A 11 -13.47 1.03 -13.42
N ILE A 12 -13.20 2.27 -13.85
CA ILE A 12 -13.54 3.48 -13.07
C ILE A 12 -15.04 3.55 -12.77
N ALA A 13 -15.89 3.11 -13.71
CA ALA A 13 -17.34 3.13 -13.53
C ALA A 13 -17.88 1.96 -12.70
N ALA A 14 -17.14 0.86 -12.60
CA ALA A 14 -17.62 -0.40 -12.03
C ALA A 14 -17.01 -0.74 -10.66
N ASP A 15 -15.81 -0.24 -10.36
CA ASP A 15 -15.10 -0.56 -9.12
C ASP A 15 -15.52 0.40 -7.98
N PRO A 16 -16.05 -0.14 -6.87
CA PRO A 16 -16.51 0.67 -5.73
C PRO A 16 -15.44 1.61 -5.13
N HIS A 17 -14.15 1.31 -5.27
CA HIS A 17 -13.10 2.18 -4.73
C HIS A 17 -12.99 3.53 -5.44
N PHE A 18 -13.51 3.63 -6.66
CA PHE A 18 -13.54 4.89 -7.40
C PHE A 18 -14.76 5.75 -7.08
N SER A 19 -15.72 5.28 -6.26
CA SER A 19 -16.91 6.07 -5.89
C SER A 19 -16.58 7.37 -5.15
N GLU A 20 -15.56 7.33 -4.29
CA GLU A 20 -15.10 8.48 -3.50
C GLU A 20 -14.10 9.37 -4.27
N GLY A 21 -13.68 8.93 -5.46
CA GLY A 21 -12.66 9.59 -6.26
C GLY A 21 -11.24 9.43 -5.71
N CYS A 22 -10.25 9.88 -6.49
CA CYS A 22 -8.83 9.62 -6.22
C CYS A 22 -8.35 10.24 -4.89
N ILE A 23 -8.83 11.44 -4.57
CA ILE A 23 -8.33 12.24 -3.44
C ILE A 23 -8.75 11.70 -2.08
N PHE A 24 -9.77 10.85 -2.00
CA PHE A 24 -10.20 10.26 -0.74
C PHE A 24 -9.06 9.49 -0.09
N CYS A 25 -8.43 8.60 -0.88
CA CYS A 25 -7.27 7.81 -0.48
C CYS A 25 -5.95 8.55 -0.69
N HIS A 26 -5.76 9.15 -1.87
CA HIS A 26 -4.45 9.70 -2.25
C HIS A 26 -4.20 11.14 -1.77
N LYS A 27 -5.20 11.87 -1.26
CA LYS A 27 -5.08 13.29 -0.87
C LYS A 27 -4.58 14.17 -2.03
N GLY A 28 -4.02 15.34 -1.70
CA GLY A 28 -3.60 16.35 -2.69
C GLY A 28 -4.72 17.29 -3.13
N ASP A 29 -4.51 17.97 -4.26
CA ASP A 29 -5.45 18.92 -4.84
C ASP A 29 -5.85 18.52 -6.27
N GLN A 30 -7.04 17.94 -6.41
CA GLN A 30 -7.58 17.54 -7.72
C GLN A 30 -7.97 18.71 -8.64
N LYS A 31 -8.06 19.94 -8.12
CA LYS A 31 -8.43 21.12 -8.91
C LYS A 31 -7.21 21.83 -9.49
N ALA A 32 -6.01 21.53 -8.99
CA ALA A 32 -4.78 22.12 -9.48
C ALA A 32 -4.44 21.62 -10.89
N GLN A 33 -4.04 22.55 -11.76
CA GLN A 33 -3.63 22.23 -13.13
C GLN A 33 -2.13 21.92 -13.25
N ASP A 34 -1.34 22.36 -12.27
CA ASP A 34 0.08 21.99 -12.17
C ASP A 34 0.25 20.73 -11.33
N ARG A 35 1.06 19.80 -11.83
CA ARG A 35 1.32 18.52 -11.18
C ARG A 35 1.96 18.67 -9.80
N LYS A 36 2.91 19.60 -9.61
CA LYS A 36 3.58 19.78 -8.32
C LYS A 36 2.60 20.30 -7.28
N VAL A 37 1.72 21.21 -7.69
CA VAL A 37 0.65 21.72 -6.83
C VAL A 37 -0.36 20.62 -6.51
N ALA A 38 -0.83 19.88 -7.52
CA ALA A 38 -1.80 18.79 -7.34
C ALA A 38 -1.28 17.68 -6.42
N HIS A 39 -0.01 17.32 -6.53
CA HIS A 39 0.60 16.26 -5.74
C HIS A 39 1.16 16.74 -4.39
N LYS A 40 1.02 18.02 -4.03
CA LYS A 40 1.48 18.52 -2.74
C LYS A 40 0.70 17.84 -1.62
N GLY A 41 1.38 17.06 -0.78
CA GLY A 41 0.76 16.28 0.29
C GLY A 41 0.00 15.03 -0.19
N MET A 42 0.19 14.61 -1.44
CA MET A 42 -0.39 13.38 -1.95
C MET A 42 0.29 12.15 -1.33
N ILE A 43 -0.53 11.21 -0.88
CA ILE A 43 -0.13 9.90 -0.40
C ILE A 43 0.09 8.99 -1.61
N LYS A 44 1.34 8.62 -1.87
CA LYS A 44 1.72 7.75 -3.00
C LYS A 44 1.15 6.33 -2.86
N ARG A 45 1.12 5.80 -1.64
CA ARG A 45 0.70 4.43 -1.34
C ARG A 45 -0.29 4.38 -0.17
N PRO A 46 -1.58 4.66 -0.40
CA PRO A 46 -2.59 4.68 0.65
C PRO A 46 -2.73 3.34 1.39
N SER A 47 -2.39 2.22 0.74
CA SER A 47 -2.43 0.88 1.34
C SER A 47 -1.51 0.72 2.55
N ASP A 48 -0.52 1.60 2.74
CA ASP A 48 0.39 1.56 3.88
C ASP A 48 -0.25 2.14 5.15
N ASP A 49 -1.33 2.92 5.01
CA ASP A 49 -2.13 3.41 6.14
C ASP A 49 -3.54 2.83 6.11
N VAL A 50 -3.70 1.73 6.85
CA VAL A 50 -4.95 0.98 7.00
C VAL A 50 -6.12 1.87 7.46
N LYS A 51 -5.84 2.99 8.15
CA LYS A 51 -6.88 3.93 8.62
C LYS A 51 -7.70 4.52 7.48
N ILE A 52 -7.13 4.62 6.28
CA ILE A 52 -7.83 5.11 5.09
C ILE A 52 -8.98 4.17 4.69
N CYS A 53 -8.84 2.87 4.98
CA CYS A 53 -9.81 1.85 4.62
C CYS A 53 -10.93 1.67 5.67
N VAL A 54 -10.69 2.12 6.91
CA VAL A 54 -11.62 1.93 8.05
C VAL A 54 -13.06 2.41 7.77
N PRO A 55 -13.29 3.57 7.12
CA PRO A 55 -14.65 4.08 6.92
C PRO A 55 -15.57 3.12 6.14
N CYS A 56 -15.00 2.27 5.28
CA CYS A 56 -15.76 1.29 4.48
C CYS A 56 -15.53 -0.16 4.95
N HIS A 57 -14.39 -0.44 5.61
CA HIS A 57 -13.94 -1.79 5.95
C HIS A 57 -13.49 -1.92 7.41
N GLU A 58 -14.29 -1.44 8.35
CA GLU A 58 -13.96 -1.44 9.77
C GLU A 58 -13.56 -2.83 10.30
N ASP A 59 -14.32 -3.87 9.99
CA ASP A 59 -14.07 -5.20 10.56
C ASP A 59 -12.82 -5.88 9.97
N ILE A 60 -12.58 -5.71 8.67
CA ILE A 60 -11.39 -6.24 8.01
C ILE A 60 -10.15 -5.52 8.54
N THR A 61 -10.21 -4.19 8.64
CA THR A 61 -9.07 -3.38 9.10
C THR A 61 -8.69 -3.66 10.56
N LYS A 62 -9.65 -3.98 11.44
CA LYS A 62 -9.38 -4.40 12.84
C LYS A 62 -8.48 -5.62 12.92
N THR A 63 -8.64 -6.58 12.01
CA THR A 63 -7.89 -7.85 12.04
C THR A 63 -6.64 -7.82 11.17
N TYR A 64 -6.56 -6.90 10.21
CA TYR A 64 -5.47 -6.85 9.24
C TYR A 64 -4.10 -6.67 9.89
N ALA A 65 -3.97 -5.78 10.88
CA ALA A 65 -2.68 -5.51 11.53
C ALA A 65 -2.09 -6.72 12.28
N THR A 66 -2.92 -7.70 12.65
CA THR A 66 -2.49 -8.93 13.33
C THR A 66 -2.56 -10.15 12.40
N ALA A 67 -2.92 -9.97 11.13
CA ALA A 67 -3.00 -11.06 10.18
C ALA A 67 -1.61 -11.61 9.85
N LEU A 68 -1.53 -12.93 9.68
CA LEU A 68 -0.28 -13.60 9.29
C LEU A 68 0.32 -13.07 7.98
N HIS A 69 -0.52 -12.54 7.09
CA HIS A 69 -0.10 -11.97 5.80
C HIS A 69 0.29 -10.49 5.87
N TYR A 70 0.15 -9.83 7.03
CA TYR A 70 0.55 -8.43 7.17
C TYR A 70 2.07 -8.24 7.08
N THR A 71 2.82 -9.21 7.58
CA THR A 71 4.28 -9.25 7.48
C THR A 71 4.73 -10.53 6.79
N SER A 72 5.96 -10.54 6.28
CA SER A 72 6.58 -11.78 5.78
C SER A 72 7.24 -12.59 6.91
N ALA A 73 6.97 -12.25 8.18
CA ALA A 73 7.62 -12.85 9.33
C ALA A 73 7.44 -14.38 9.37
N GLY A 74 6.25 -14.90 9.02
CA GLY A 74 6.03 -16.34 8.96
C GLY A 74 6.98 -17.06 7.98
N GLN A 75 7.21 -16.45 6.80
CA GLN A 75 8.14 -16.98 5.80
C GLN A 75 9.58 -16.94 6.31
N LYS A 76 10.00 -15.83 6.93
CA LYS A 76 11.30 -15.69 7.59
C LYS A 76 11.53 -16.80 8.63
N HIS A 77 10.56 -17.05 9.50
CA HIS A 77 10.69 -18.07 10.54
C HIS A 77 10.78 -19.48 9.94
N GLY A 78 10.02 -19.75 8.88
CA GLY A 78 10.04 -21.05 8.18
C GLY A 78 11.39 -21.39 7.54
N VAL A 79 12.13 -20.39 7.03
CA VAL A 79 13.44 -20.60 6.42
C VAL A 79 14.61 -20.43 7.38
N ALA A 80 14.40 -19.82 8.56
CA ALA A 80 15.47 -19.46 9.49
C ALA A 80 16.35 -20.63 9.94
N GLY A 81 15.81 -21.85 10.03
CA GLY A 81 16.57 -23.05 10.38
C GLY A 81 17.56 -23.52 9.30
N ARG A 82 17.49 -22.94 8.10
CA ARG A 82 18.40 -23.24 6.98
C ARG A 82 19.63 -22.32 6.96
N PHE A 83 19.67 -21.32 7.82
CA PHE A 83 20.76 -20.34 7.90
C PHE A 83 21.67 -20.64 9.08
N SER A 84 22.98 -20.45 8.88
CA SER A 84 23.91 -20.25 9.98
C SER A 84 23.58 -18.96 10.75
N PRO A 85 24.10 -18.79 11.98
CA PRO A 85 23.89 -17.56 12.74
C PRO A 85 24.32 -16.29 11.99
N ALA A 86 25.42 -16.36 11.22
CA ALA A 86 25.91 -15.23 10.42
C ALA A 86 24.99 -14.92 9.24
N GLU A 87 24.52 -15.94 8.51
CA GLU A 87 23.59 -15.78 7.39
C GLU A 87 22.23 -15.24 7.86
N ARG A 88 21.74 -15.71 9.02
CA ARG A 88 20.49 -15.21 9.60
C ARG A 88 20.57 -13.73 9.94
N LYS A 89 21.69 -13.30 10.53
CA LYS A 89 21.95 -11.88 10.81
C LYS A 89 21.97 -11.06 9.52
N LEU A 90 22.67 -11.54 8.49
CA LEU A 90 22.76 -10.84 7.20
C LEU A 90 21.39 -10.74 6.52
N PHE A 91 20.61 -11.82 6.52
CA PHE A 91 19.25 -11.85 5.96
C PHE A 91 18.33 -10.84 6.66
N ASP A 92 18.37 -10.78 7.99
CA ASP A 92 17.56 -9.87 8.79
C ASP A 92 17.92 -8.40 8.55
N GLU A 93 19.21 -8.09 8.38
CA GLU A 93 19.69 -6.72 8.17
C GLU A 93 19.54 -6.21 6.73
N LYS A 94 19.62 -7.11 5.74
CA LYS A 94 19.78 -6.71 4.32
C LYS A 94 18.63 -7.13 3.42
N VAL A 95 17.82 -8.09 3.82
CA VAL A 95 16.80 -8.69 2.94
C VAL A 95 15.40 -8.54 3.53
N PHE A 96 15.21 -8.99 4.76
CA PHE A 96 13.89 -9.05 5.39
C PHE A 96 13.27 -7.66 5.53
N GLU A 97 12.12 -7.46 4.90
CA GLU A 97 11.33 -6.20 4.92
C GLU A 97 12.09 -4.94 4.44
N GLN A 98 13.28 -5.08 3.87
CA GLN A 98 14.03 -4.00 3.22
C GLN A 98 13.72 -3.86 1.73
N SER A 99 13.08 -4.88 1.15
CA SER A 99 12.76 -4.95 -0.29
C SER A 99 11.32 -4.48 -0.55
N CYS A 100 10.99 -3.24 -0.17
CA CYS A 100 9.69 -2.60 -0.44
C CYS A 100 9.88 -1.11 -0.71
#